data_AF-A0A965FEV9-F1
#
_entry.id   AF-A0A965FEV9-F1
#
_cell.length_a   1.000
_cell.length_b   1.000
_cell.length_c   1.000
_cell.angle_alpha   90.00
_cell.angle_beta   90.00
_cell.angle_gamma   90.00
#
_symmetry.space_group_name_H-M   'P 1'
#
loop_
_entity.id
_entity.type
_entity.pdbx_description
1 polymer ?
#
loop_
_entity_poly.entity_id
_entity_poly.type
_entity_poly.pdbx_seq_one_letter_code
_entity_poly.pdbx_strand_id
1 'polypeptide(L)' 'MLVELAIENLGVIERVNLSLGNGFTALTGETGAGKTMLVEAINLIVGARADASVVRSGADEARV' A
#
# COMPACT_ATOMS: atom_id res chain seq x y z
N MET A 1 4.64 -15.91 -4.21
CA MET A 1 3.27 -15.47 -3.85
C MET A 1 3.40 -14.53 -2.68
N LEU A 2 2.76 -13.37 -2.74
CA LEU A 2 2.79 -12.38 -1.65
C LEU A 2 1.98 -12.95 -0.47
N VAL A 3 2.62 -13.10 0.69
CA VAL A 3 2.00 -13.69 1.90
C VAL A 3 1.54 -12.61 2.86
N GLU A 4 2.34 -11.55 2.99
CA GLU A 4 2.06 -10.43 3.86
C GLU A 4 2.46 -9.13 3.17
N LEU A 5 1.73 -8.05 3.46
CA LEU A 5 2.00 -6.70 3.01
C LEU A 5 1.91 -5.77 4.23
N ALA A 6 3.04 -5.16 4.59
CA ALA A 6 3.12 -4.18 5.66
C ALA A 6 3.37 -2.81 5.04
N ILE A 7 2.55 -1.82 5.37
CA ILE A 7 2.66 -0.46 4.83
C ILE A 7 2.70 0.52 5.99
N GLU A 8 3.58 1.50 5.90
CA GLU A 8 3.70 2.61 6.83
C GLU A 8 3.82 3.93 6.07
N ASN A 9 3.02 4.93 6.47
CA ASN A 9 3.05 6.30 5.96
C ASN A 9 2.91 6.45 4.43
N LEU A 10 2.08 5.65 3.78
CA LEU A 10 1.81 5.72 2.34
C LEU A 10 0.46 6.42 2.06
N GLY A 11 0.52 7.67 1.62
CA GLY A 11 -0.64 8.51 1.31
C GLY A 11 -1.61 8.59 2.49
N VAL A 12 -2.82 8.04 2.30
CA VAL A 12 -3.86 8.02 3.36
C VAL A 12 -3.65 6.92 4.40
N ILE A 13 -2.74 5.98 4.19
CA ILE A 13 -2.44 4.88 5.12
C ILE A 13 -1.33 5.32 6.08
N GLU A 14 -1.64 5.38 7.37
CA GLU A 14 -0.62 5.56 8.42
C GLU A 14 0.10 4.25 8.71
N ARG A 15 -0.66 3.17 8.96
CA ARG A 15 -0.11 1.83 9.15
C ARG A 15 -1.13 0.75 8.80
N VAL A 16 -0.70 -0.29 8.09
CA VAL A 16 -1.50 -1.52 7.92
C VAL A 16 -0.59 -2.73 7.77
N ASN A 17 -1.02 -3.86 8.31
CA ASN A 17 -0.43 -5.18 8.04
C ASN A 17 -1.54 -6.07 7.49
N LEU A 18 -1.34 -6.62 6.29
CA LEU A 18 -2.32 -7.45 5.59
C LEU A 18 -1.73 -8.83 5.33
N SER A 19 -2.41 -9.87 5.80
CA SER A 19 -2.14 -11.24 5.38
C SER A 19 -2.96 -11.56 4.14
N LEU A 20 -2.30 -12.04 3.08
CA LEU A 20 -2.91 -12.39 1.81
C LEU A 20 -3.04 -13.91 1.70
N GLY A 21 -4.26 -14.36 1.41
CA GLY A 21 -4.58 -15.77 1.20
C GLY A 21 -4.28 -16.23 -0.23
N ASN A 22 -4.32 -17.55 -0.43
CA ASN A 22 -4.13 -18.14 -1.74
C ASN A 22 -5.33 -17.84 -2.67
N GLY A 23 -5.07 -17.83 -3.97
CA GLY A 23 -6.10 -17.70 -4.99
C GLY A 23 -6.49 -16.24 -5.24
N PHE A 24 -7.78 -15.93 -5.17
CA PHE A 24 -8.31 -14.63 -5.53
C PHE A 24 -8.63 -13.79 -4.30
N THR A 25 -7.95 -12.64 -4.18
CA THR A 25 -8.23 -11.65 -3.12
C THR A 25 -8.99 -10.47 -3.72
N ALA A 26 -10.18 -10.18 -3.19
CA ALA A 26 -10.98 -9.03 -3.58
C ALA A 26 -10.78 -7.88 -2.58
N LEU A 27 -10.30 -6.73 -3.04
CA LEU A 27 -10.26 -5.50 -2.26
C LEU A 27 -11.50 -4.66 -2.54
N THR A 28 -12.27 -4.33 -1.50
CA THR A 28 -13.46 -3.47 -1.54
C THR A 28 -13.26 -2.23 -0.67
N GLY A 29 -14.18 -1.27 -0.74
CA GLY A 29 -14.09 -0.04 0.05
C GLY A 29 -15.15 0.98 -0.37
N GLU A 30 -15.45 1.92 0.53
CA GLU A 30 -16.39 3.02 0.30
C GLU A 30 -15.78 4.09 -0.60
N THR A 31 -14.50 4.40 -0.39
CA THR A 31 -13.73 5.34 -1.22
C THR A 31 -12.60 4.62 -1.96
N GLY A 32 -12.12 5.24 -3.04
CA GLY A 32 -10.99 4.73 -3.82
C GLY A 32 -9.63 4.91 -3.16
N ALA A 33 -9.49 5.85 -2.21
CA ALA A 33 -8.18 6.30 -1.73
C ALA A 33 -7.34 5.16 -1.10
N GLY A 34 -7.91 4.41 -0.17
CA GLY A 34 -7.19 3.29 0.47
C GLY A 34 -6.86 2.17 -0.53
N LYS A 35 -7.78 1.89 -1.46
CA LYS A 35 -7.56 0.86 -2.49
C LYS A 35 -6.45 1.25 -3.45
N THR A 36 -6.41 2.50 -3.90
CA THR A 36 -5.33 3.03 -4.75
C THR A 36 -3.98 2.94 -4.03
N MET A 37 -3.91 3.29 -2.74
CA MET A 37 -2.65 3.18 -1.98
C MET A 37 -2.16 1.73 -1.85
N LEU A 38 -3.08 0.76 -1.71
CA LEU A 38 -2.70 -0.66 -1.68
C LEU A 38 -2.16 -1.15 -3.02
N VAL A 39 -2.74 -0.71 -4.13
CA VAL A 39 -2.21 -1.01 -5.48
C VAL A 39 -0.84 -0.36 -5.66
N GLU A 40 -0.68 0.89 -5.20
CA GLU A 40 0.59 1.61 -5.28
C GLU A 40 1.69 0.92 -4.46
N ALA A 41 1.39 0.44 -3.25
CA ALA A 41 2.33 -0.34 -2.45
C ALA A 41 2.81 -1.60 -3.19
N ILE A 42 1.90 -2.32 -3.85
CA ILE A 42 2.25 -3.49 -4.66
C ILE A 42 3.14 -3.09 -5.84
N ASN A 43 2.84 -1.99 -6.53
CA ASN A 43 3.66 -1.48 -7.63
C ASN A 43 5.09 -1.17 -7.17
N LEU A 44 5.26 -0.53 -6.01
CA LEU A 44 6.56 -0.21 -5.44
C LEU A 44 7.37 -1.48 -5.13
N ILE A 45 6.75 -2.52 -4.56
CA ILE A 45 7.42 -3.80 -4.24
C ILE A 45 7.91 -4.52 -5.50
N VAL A 46 7.18 -4.41 -6.62
CA VAL A 46 7.59 -5.01 -7.90
C VAL A 46 8.61 -4.15 -8.68
N GLY A 47 9.08 -3.04 -8.09
CA GLY A 47 10.13 -2.19 -8.66
C GLY A 47 9.63 -1.05 -9.55
N ALA A 48 8.37 -0.65 -9.42
CA ALA A 48 7.90 0.59 -10.05
C ALA A 48 8.66 1.79 -9.49
N ARG A 49 8.66 2.88 -10.27
CA ARG A 49 9.31 4.13 -9.86
C ARG A 49 8.64 4.70 -8.61
N ALA A 50 9.43 4.92 -7.57
CA ALA A 50 8.96 5.62 -6.38
C ALA A 50 8.82 7.12 -6.64
N ASP A 51 7.67 7.68 -6.27
CA ASP A 51 7.37 9.12 -6.30
C ASP A 51 7.25 9.64 -4.85
N ALA A 52 7.95 10.73 -4.51
CA ALA A 52 7.94 11.26 -3.14
C ALA A 52 6.55 11.76 -2.70
N SER A 53 5.63 12.05 -3.64
CA SER A 53 4.25 12.46 -3.33
C SER A 53 3.41 11.36 -2.67
N VAL A 54 3.86 10.10 -2.72
CA VAL A 54 3.19 9.00 -2.03
C VAL A 54 3.50 8.96 -0.53
N VAL A 55 4.49 9.72 -0.05
CA VAL A 55 4.76 9.83 1.38
C VAL A 55 3.62 10.62 2.04
N ARG A 56 3.07 10.06 3.13
CA ARG A 56 2.00 10.68 3.91
C ARG A 56 2.42 12.06 4.39
N SER A 57 1.50 13.03 4.29
CA SER A 57 1.73 14.38 4.81
C SER A 57 2.10 14.34 6.29
N GLY A 58 3.24 14.95 6.64
CA GLY A 58 3.79 14.97 7.99
C GLY A 58 4.68 13.78 8.35
N ALA A 59 4.93 12.85 7.43
CA ALA A 59 5.91 11.77 7.59
C ALA A 59 7.18 12.06 6.78
N ASP A 60 8.32 11.59 7.29
CA ASP A 60 9.63 11.76 6.62
C ASP A 60 9.88 10.71 5.53
N GLU A 61 9.25 9.53 5.66
CA GLU A 61 9.40 8.41 4.74
C GLU A 61 8.13 7.55 4.68
N ALA A 62 8.01 6.74 3.63
CA ALA A 62 7.03 5.67 3.51
C ALA A 62 7.75 4.32 3.37
N ARG A 63 7.12 3.24 3.86
CA ARG A 63 7.66 1.87 3.80
C ARG A 63 6.60 0.91 3.32
N VAL A 64 7.01 -0.04 2.47
CA VAL A 64 6.19 -1.11 1.87
C VAL A 64 6.99 -2.40 1.75
#